data_AF-A0AA85ILG9-F1
#
_entry.id   AF-A0AA85ILG9-F1
#
_cell.length_a   1.000
_cell.length_b   1.000
_cell.length_c   1.000
_cell.angle_alpha   90.00
_cell.angle_beta   90.00
_cell.angle_gamma   90.00
#
_symmetry.space_group_name_H-M   'P 1'
#
loop_
_entity.id
_entity.type
_entity.pdbx_description
1 polymer ?
#
loop_
_entity_poly.entity_id
_entity_poly.type
_entity_poly.pdbx_seq_one_letter_code
_entity_poly.pdbx_strand_id
1 'polypeptide(L)'
;MTPVVWQSVFEDGYRGGPNTIVQVLNNSDWKSAVKSITSAGYRVINSACWFEDYGDFTDYGEKLYYCKPADFVGTEEETKLVIGGEFVIWGTYVDDTNLLLQSWPVIAVAAERLWAYYAYHFDFFLMELDMLYCRM
;
A
#
# COMPACT_ATOMS: atom_id res chain seq x y z
N MET A 1 8.65 21.18 -6.96
CA MET A 1 9.10 19.88 -6.44
C MET A 1 8.10 19.42 -5.39
N THR A 2 7.72 18.14 -5.42
CA THR A 2 6.73 17.55 -4.48
C THR A 2 7.48 16.55 -3.59
N PRO A 3 7.69 16.85 -2.29
CA PRO A 3 8.33 15.90 -1.39
C PRO A 3 7.36 14.78 -1.00
N VAL A 4 7.89 13.57 -0.85
CA VAL A 4 7.22 12.42 -0.24
C VAL A 4 7.94 12.13 1.08
N VAL A 5 7.20 12.01 2.17
CA VAL A 5 7.75 11.78 3.52
C VAL A 5 7.01 10.62 4.20
N TRP A 6 7.68 9.91 5.10
CA TRP A 6 7.03 8.89 5.92
C TRP A 6 6.02 9.49 6.90
N GLN A 7 5.05 8.67 7.33
CA GLN A 7 4.03 9.05 8.32
C GLN A 7 4.63 9.62 9.62
N SER A 8 5.79 9.12 10.05
CA SER A 8 6.46 9.58 11.28
C SER A 8 6.75 11.08 11.25
N VAL A 9 7.13 11.61 10.09
CA VAL A 9 7.37 13.05 9.92
C VAL A 9 6.10 13.86 10.22
N PHE A 10 4.93 13.38 9.78
CA PHE A 10 3.65 14.02 10.07
C PHE A 10 3.24 13.87 11.54
N GLU A 11 3.46 12.68 12.11
CA GLU A 11 3.20 12.35 13.52
C GLU A 11 4.05 13.20 14.48
N ASP A 12 5.31 13.48 14.11
CA ASP A 12 6.25 14.34 14.83
C ASP A 12 5.90 15.84 14.73
N GLY A 13 4.76 16.19 14.12
CA GLY A 13 4.22 17.55 14.10
C GLY A 13 4.61 18.37 12.87
N TYR A 14 5.16 17.77 11.82
CA TYR A 14 5.40 18.49 10.56
C TYR A 14 4.11 19.06 10.00
N ARG A 15 4.11 20.38 9.74
CA ARG A 15 3.02 21.12 9.08
C ARG A 15 3.57 22.02 7.97
N GLY A 16 4.53 21.50 7.20
CA GLY A 16 5.22 22.26 6.16
C GLY A 16 4.40 22.42 4.87
N GLY A 17 5.06 22.38 3.71
CA GLY A 17 4.44 22.77 2.44
C GLY A 17 3.18 21.95 2.10
N PRO A 18 2.07 22.58 1.66
CA PRO A 18 0.78 21.91 1.45
C PRO A 18 0.81 20.85 0.35
N ASN A 19 1.82 20.89 -0.52
CA ASN A 19 1.99 19.91 -1.59
C ASN A 19 2.70 18.62 -1.14
N THR A 20 3.16 18.53 0.12
CA THR A 20 3.82 17.32 0.65
C THR A 20 2.89 16.11 0.56
N ILE A 21 3.43 14.96 0.14
CA ILE A 21 2.73 13.68 0.17
C ILE A 21 3.25 12.90 1.37
N VAL A 22 2.35 12.29 2.15
CA VAL A 22 2.72 11.46 3.28
C VAL A 22 2.49 9.99 2.93
N GLN A 23 3.49 9.15 3.16
CA GLN A 23 3.44 7.72 2.94
C GLN A 23 3.24 6.96 4.25
N VAL A 24 2.18 6.17 4.32
CA VAL A 24 1.80 5.37 5.49
C VAL A 24 2.30 3.93 5.29
N LEU A 25 3.02 3.40 6.27
CA LEU A 25 3.57 2.03 6.29
C LEU A 25 3.02 1.18 7.43
N ASN A 26 2.69 1.78 8.58
CA ASN A 26 2.31 1.02 9.77
C ASN A 26 0.89 0.46 9.65
N ASN A 27 0.75 -0.87 9.68
CA ASN A 27 -0.54 -1.57 9.54
C ASN A 27 -1.44 -1.51 10.78
N SER A 28 -0.88 -1.20 11.97
CA SER A 28 -1.60 -1.36 13.25
C SER A 28 -2.86 -0.48 13.37
N ASP A 29 -2.80 0.75 12.87
CA ASP A 29 -3.94 1.68 12.85
C ASP A 29 -3.84 2.66 11.66
N TRP A 30 -3.56 2.09 10.48
CA TRP A 30 -3.36 2.91 9.28
C TRP A 30 -4.59 3.75 8.95
N LYS A 31 -5.81 3.28 9.25
CA LYS A 31 -7.06 4.00 8.95
C LYS A 31 -7.13 5.34 9.67
N SER A 32 -6.77 5.37 10.96
CA SER A 32 -6.72 6.60 11.75
C SER A 32 -5.60 7.53 11.30
N ALA A 33 -4.44 6.97 10.90
CA ALA A 33 -3.34 7.75 10.34
C ALA A 33 -3.74 8.42 9.01
N VAL A 34 -4.29 7.66 8.05
CA VAL A 34 -4.77 8.18 6.76
C VAL A 34 -5.84 9.24 6.98
N LYS A 35 -6.80 9.01 7.89
CA LYS A 35 -7.83 10.00 8.25
C LYS A 35 -7.19 11.29 8.79
N SER A 36 -6.26 11.20 9.72
CA SER A 36 -5.60 12.37 10.32
C SER A 36 -4.82 13.19 9.29
N ILE A 37 -4.11 12.51 8.40
CA ILE A 37 -3.30 13.15 7.34
C ILE A 37 -4.20 13.82 6.30
N THR A 38 -5.25 13.14 5.84
CA THR A 38 -6.19 13.67 4.84
C THR A 38 -7.05 14.81 5.42
N SER A 39 -7.47 14.73 6.70
CA SER A 39 -8.11 15.85 7.40
C SER A 39 -7.21 17.08 7.52
N ALA A 40 -5.89 16.89 7.55
CA ALA A 40 -4.92 18.00 7.51
C ALA A 40 -4.65 18.53 6.09
N GLY A 41 -5.31 17.98 5.06
CA GLY A 41 -5.25 18.43 3.68
C GLY A 41 -4.08 17.87 2.86
N TYR A 42 -3.35 16.89 3.39
CA TYR A 42 -2.22 16.28 2.68
C TYR A 42 -2.67 15.10 1.83
N ARG A 43 -1.98 14.89 0.71
CA ARG A 43 -2.13 13.69 -0.11
C ARG A 43 -1.43 12.50 0.55
N VAL A 44 -1.97 11.32 0.35
CA VAL A 44 -1.52 10.09 1.02
C VAL A 44 -1.21 8.99 0.01
N ILE A 45 -0.06 8.34 0.20
CA ILE A 45 0.26 7.03 -0.38
C ILE A 45 0.14 6.01 0.76
N ASN A 46 -0.85 5.12 0.69
CA ASN A 46 -1.07 4.14 1.76
C ASN A 46 -0.50 2.78 1.36
N SER A 47 0.63 2.42 1.98
CA SER A 47 1.37 1.17 1.73
C SER A 47 1.19 0.17 2.87
N ALA A 48 0.41 0.52 3.91
CA ALA A 48 0.36 -0.22 5.17
C ALA A 48 -0.14 -1.67 5.05
N CYS A 49 -0.93 -1.96 4.01
CA CYS A 49 -1.38 -3.31 3.74
C CYS A 49 -0.35 -4.18 3.02
N TRP A 50 0.54 -3.57 2.23
CA TRP A 50 1.50 -4.28 1.36
C TRP A 50 2.92 -4.11 1.86
N PHE A 51 3.04 -4.06 3.18
CA PHE A 51 4.27 -3.89 3.90
C PHE A 51 4.39 -4.98 4.95
N GLU A 52 5.48 -5.74 4.90
CA GLU A 52 5.85 -6.72 5.92
C GLU A 52 7.32 -6.55 6.29
N ASP A 53 7.60 -6.43 7.60
CA ASP A 53 8.93 -6.11 8.12
C ASP A 53 9.99 -7.17 7.77
N TYR A 54 9.57 -8.43 7.64
CA TYR A 54 10.46 -9.56 7.33
C TYR A 54 10.43 -9.97 5.86
N GLY A 55 9.64 -9.29 5.02
CA GLY A 55 9.45 -9.66 3.62
C GLY A 55 8.73 -10.99 3.40
N ASP A 56 8.09 -11.55 4.44
CA ASP A 56 7.33 -12.80 4.34
C ASP A 56 5.88 -12.50 3.98
N PHE A 57 5.54 -12.71 2.71
CA PHE A 57 4.18 -12.54 2.18
C PHE A 57 3.45 -13.87 1.92
N THR A 58 3.95 -14.98 2.45
CA THR A 58 3.55 -16.35 2.06
C THR A 58 2.12 -16.75 2.45
N ASP A 59 1.49 -16.05 3.40
CA ASP A 59 0.16 -16.43 3.96
C ASP A 59 -0.91 -15.31 3.83
N TYR A 60 -0.71 -14.33 2.94
CA TYR A 60 -1.52 -13.10 2.94
C TYR A 60 -2.29 -12.79 1.66
N GLY A 61 -2.37 -13.70 0.68
CA GLY A 61 -2.99 -13.41 -0.63
C GLY A 61 -4.35 -12.71 -0.56
N GLU A 62 -5.31 -13.26 0.19
CA GLU A 62 -6.66 -12.70 0.29
C GLU A 62 -6.69 -11.36 1.05
N LYS A 63 -5.90 -11.25 2.14
CA LYS A 63 -5.78 -10.03 2.95
C LYS A 63 -5.16 -8.88 2.14
N LEU A 64 -4.09 -9.16 1.40
CA LEU A 64 -3.41 -8.19 0.53
C LEU A 64 -4.34 -7.76 -0.62
N TYR A 65 -5.12 -8.71 -1.16
CA TYR A 65 -6.05 -8.44 -2.24
C TYR A 65 -7.24 -7.59 -1.76
N TYR A 66 -7.89 -7.90 -0.65
CA TYR A 66 -9.02 -7.08 -0.21
C TYR A 66 -8.63 -5.76 0.47
N CYS A 67 -7.33 -5.47 0.60
CA CYS A 67 -6.93 -4.15 1.04
C CYS A 67 -7.41 -3.07 0.06
N LYS A 68 -8.02 -2.03 0.64
CA LYS A 68 -8.45 -0.81 -0.04
C LYS A 68 -7.73 0.37 0.61
N PRO A 69 -6.79 1.03 -0.10
CA PRO A 69 -5.99 2.12 0.46
C PRO A 69 -6.80 3.26 1.08
N ALA A 70 -8.03 3.48 0.60
CA ALA A 70 -8.93 4.55 1.01
C ALA A 70 -10.13 4.08 1.85
N ASP A 71 -10.11 2.87 2.41
CA ASP A 71 -11.19 2.30 3.24
C ASP A 71 -11.12 2.78 4.71
N PHE A 72 -11.28 4.09 4.90
CA PHE A 72 -11.37 4.73 6.21
C PHE A 72 -12.65 5.58 6.30
N VAL A 73 -13.05 5.93 7.54
CA VAL A 73 -14.24 6.76 7.77
C VAL A 73 -13.87 8.23 7.54
N GLY A 74 -14.02 8.70 6.31
CA GLY A 74 -13.72 10.08 5.87
C GLY A 74 -14.77 10.67 4.93
N THR A 75 -14.63 11.95 4.60
CA THR A 75 -15.43 12.63 3.57
C THR A 75 -14.94 12.23 2.17
N GLU A 76 -15.77 12.46 1.14
CA GLU A 76 -15.36 12.19 -0.24
C GLU A 76 -14.10 12.99 -0.64
N GLU A 77 -13.96 14.20 -0.10
CA GLU A 77 -12.78 15.06 -0.32
C GLU A 77 -11.51 14.47 0.31
N GLU A 78 -11.62 13.92 1.52
CA GLU A 78 -10.51 13.24 2.18
C GLU A 78 -10.11 11.94 1.47
N THR A 79 -11.10 11.15 1.04
CA THR A 79 -10.85 9.92 0.27
C THR A 79 -10.12 10.21 -1.04
N LYS A 80 -10.44 11.33 -1.71
CA LYS A 80 -9.75 11.78 -2.94
C LYS A 80 -8.28 12.18 -2.72
N LEU A 81 -7.87 12.45 -1.48
CA LEU A 81 -6.48 12.74 -1.15
C LEU A 81 -5.62 11.46 -1.07
N VAL A 82 -6.23 10.28 -0.99
CA VAL A 82 -5.51 9.01 -1.13
C VAL A 82 -5.24 8.76 -2.61
N ILE A 83 -3.98 8.88 -3.01
CA ILE A 83 -3.57 8.85 -4.43
C ILE A 83 -3.02 7.49 -4.88
N GLY A 84 -2.91 6.52 -3.96
CA GLY A 84 -2.43 5.18 -4.26
C GLY A 84 -1.79 4.51 -3.06
N GLY A 85 -0.87 3.60 -3.33
CA GLY A 85 -0.10 2.84 -2.36
C GLY A 85 1.13 2.21 -3.03
N GLU A 86 1.99 1.61 -2.22
CA GLU A 86 3.19 0.93 -2.71
C GLU A 86 3.28 -0.46 -2.07
N PHE A 87 3.79 -1.42 -2.83
CA PHE A 87 4.26 -2.69 -2.29
C PHE A 87 5.71 -2.49 -1.84
N VAL A 88 5.99 -2.75 -0.57
CA VAL A 88 7.27 -2.36 0.04
C VAL A 88 7.97 -3.59 0.59
N ILE A 89 9.21 -3.80 0.14
CA ILE A 89 10.13 -4.81 0.68
C ILE A 89 11.38 -4.10 1.19
N TRP A 90 11.73 -4.30 2.46
CA TRP A 90 13.02 -3.86 2.98
C TRP A 90 14.12 -4.84 2.60
N GLY A 91 15.29 -4.30 2.25
CA GLY A 91 16.49 -5.08 1.94
C GLY A 91 17.19 -5.69 3.16
N THR A 92 16.54 -5.78 4.32
CA THR A 92 17.15 -6.34 5.55
C THR A 92 17.46 -7.83 5.38
N TYR A 93 16.55 -8.57 4.75
CA TYR A 93 16.66 -10.01 4.47
C TYR A 93 16.50 -10.34 2.98
N VAL A 94 16.45 -9.31 2.14
CA VAL A 94 16.20 -9.42 0.71
C VAL A 94 17.36 -8.82 -0.07
N ASP A 95 17.92 -9.63 -0.97
CA ASP A 95 19.01 -9.27 -1.87
C ASP A 95 18.76 -9.84 -3.28
N ASP A 96 19.76 -9.78 -4.15
CA ASP A 96 19.68 -10.27 -5.52
C ASP A 96 19.44 -11.79 -5.63
N THR A 97 19.68 -12.55 -4.56
CA THR A 97 19.50 -14.01 -4.54
C THR A 97 18.05 -14.43 -4.30
N ASN A 98 17.24 -13.58 -3.66
CA ASN A 98 15.88 -13.94 -3.24
C ASN A 98 14.80 -12.89 -3.55
N LEU A 99 15.13 -11.71 -4.09
CA LEU A 99 14.17 -10.65 -4.39
C LEU A 99 12.96 -11.13 -5.21
N LEU A 100 13.19 -11.88 -6.29
CA LEU A 100 12.11 -12.38 -7.13
C LEU A 100 11.25 -13.43 -6.42
N LEU A 101 11.87 -14.30 -5.61
CA LEU A 101 11.14 -15.31 -4.83
C LEU A 101 10.24 -14.69 -3.76
N GLN A 102 10.66 -13.56 -3.18
CA GLN A 102 9.88 -12.86 -2.15
C GLN A 102 8.81 -11.92 -2.72
N SER A 103 9.08 -11.33 -3.89
CA SER A 103 8.21 -10.29 -4.47
C SER A 103 7.24 -10.81 -5.53
N TRP A 104 7.61 -11.84 -6.30
CA TRP A 104 6.82 -12.33 -7.42
C TRP A 104 6.19 -13.70 -7.08
N PRO A 105 4.88 -13.91 -7.30
CA PRO A 105 3.91 -13.03 -7.97
C PRO A 105 3.16 -12.08 -7.04
N VAL A 106 3.46 -12.08 -5.74
CA VAL A 106 2.62 -11.39 -4.74
C VAL A 106 2.50 -9.88 -4.96
N ILE A 107 3.50 -9.22 -5.54
CA ILE A 107 3.43 -7.80 -5.92
C ILE A 107 2.31 -7.50 -6.93
N ALA A 108 1.92 -8.48 -7.76
CA ALA A 108 0.81 -8.33 -8.70
C ALA A 108 -0.54 -8.19 -7.97
N VAL A 109 -0.65 -8.69 -6.74
CA VAL A 109 -1.83 -8.48 -5.89
C VAL A 109 -2.01 -6.99 -5.59
N ALA A 110 -0.95 -6.31 -5.16
CA ALA A 110 -0.99 -4.86 -4.96
C ALA A 110 -1.24 -4.11 -6.27
N ALA A 111 -0.60 -4.53 -7.37
CA ALA A 111 -0.78 -3.92 -8.68
C ALA A 111 -2.23 -3.98 -9.16
N GLU A 112 -2.88 -5.15 -9.09
CA GLU A 112 -4.29 -5.33 -9.44
C GLU A 112 -5.17 -4.41 -8.60
N ARG A 113 -4.94 -4.32 -7.29
CA ARG A 113 -5.75 -3.49 -6.39
C ARG A 113 -5.57 -1.99 -6.55
N LEU A 114 -4.39 -1.56 -6.98
CA LEU A 114 -4.10 -0.16 -7.28
C LEU A 114 -4.60 0.27 -8.66
N TRP A 115 -4.78 -0.68 -9.58
CA TRP A 115 -5.24 -0.43 -10.94
C TRP A 115 -6.74 -0.62 -11.12
N ALA A 116 -7.29 -1.73 -10.61
CA ALA A 116 -8.67 -2.13 -10.83
C ALA A 116 -9.64 -1.29 -10.00
N TYR A 117 -10.69 -0.78 -10.66
CA TYR A 117 -11.74 0.00 -10.00
C TYR A 117 -12.58 -0.86 -9.03
N TYR A 118 -12.80 -2.13 -9.37
CA TYR A 118 -13.58 -3.08 -8.58
C TYR A 118 -12.70 -4.23 -8.10
N ALA A 119 -13.09 -4.88 -7.00
CA ALA A 119 -12.51 -6.16 -6.59
C ALA A 119 -13.33 -7.29 -7.25
N TYR A 120 -12.68 -8.10 -8.08
CA TYR A 120 -13.23 -9.39 -8.51
C TYR A 120 -13.24 -10.39 -7.36
N HIS A 121 -13.99 -11.49 -7.50
CA HIS A 121 -13.95 -12.58 -6.53
C HIS A 121 -12.52 -13.13 -6.42
N PHE A 122 -12.04 -13.34 -5.20
CA PHE A 122 -10.65 -13.72 -4.96
C PHE A 122 -10.23 -15.00 -5.71
N ASP A 123 -11.09 -16.01 -5.79
CA ASP A 123 -10.82 -17.25 -6.55
C ASP A 123 -10.52 -17.01 -8.03
N PHE A 124 -11.21 -16.05 -8.66
CA PHE A 124 -10.98 -15.71 -10.06
C PHE A 124 -9.64 -15.02 -10.22
N PHE A 125 -9.34 -14.07 -9.34
CA PHE A 125 -8.05 -13.39 -9.31
C PHE A 125 -6.89 -14.37 -9.10
N LEU A 126 -7.02 -15.35 -8.19
CA LEU A 126 -6.01 -16.38 -7.97
C LEU A 126 -5.72 -17.19 -9.25
N MET A 127 -6.76 -17.59 -9.98
CA MET A 127 -6.59 -18.31 -11.24
C MET A 127 -5.82 -17.47 -12.28
N GLU A 128 -6.09 -16.17 -12.37
CA GLU A 128 -5.35 -15.26 -13.25
C GLU A 128 -3.92 -15.02 -12.79
N LEU A 129 -3.70 -14.91 -11.47
CA LEU A 129 -2.38 -14.77 -10.86
C LEU A 129 -1.50 -15.98 -11.15
N ASP A 130 -2.04 -17.20 -11.05
CA ASP A 130 -1.32 -18.44 -11.40
C ASP A 130 -0.92 -18.47 -12.88
N MET A 131 -1.83 -18.06 -13.77
CA MET A 131 -1.53 -17.92 -15.19
C MET A 131 -0.47 -16.85 -15.45
N LEU A 132 -0.50 -15.74 -14.72
CA LEU A 132 0.47 -14.66 -14.83
C LEU A 132 1.85 -15.09 -14.33
N TYR A 133 1.91 -15.83 -13.22
CA TYR A 133 3.14 -16.40 -12.69
C TYR A 133 3.82 -17.32 -13.69
N CYS A 134 3.06 -18.16 -14.41
CA CYS A 134 3.61 -19.07 -15.42
C CYS A 134 4.09 -18.37 -16.71
N ARG A 135 3.73 -17.10 -16.93
CA ARG A 135 4.10 -16.33 -18.14
C ARG A 135 5.39 -15.52 -17.98
N MET A 136 5.86 -15.33 -16.75
CA MET A 136 7.06 -14.57 -16.42
C MET A 136 8.23 -15.53 -16.17
#